data_AF-A0A1D3K3H6-F1
#
_entry.id   AF-A0A1D3K3H6-F1
#
_cell.length_a   1.000
_cell.length_b   1.000
_cell.length_c   1.000
_cell.angle_alpha   90.00
_cell.angle_beta   90.00
_cell.angle_gamma   90.00
#
_symmetry.space_group_name_H-M   'P 1'
#
loop_
_entity.id
_entity.type
_entity.pdbx_description
1 polymer ?
#
loop_
_entity_poly.entity_id
_entity_poly.type
_entity_poly.pdbx_seq_one_letter_code
_entity_poly.pdbx_strand_id
1 'polypeptide(L)'
;MQGLNEPDVDPTCPPPRLFKYLHPDRVDVLKTGKICFSSPTNLNDPFELKPPLRLYESEESMWATVENLLPQLIADTVAELPHHQRHLVTEAQVEAVVRAQMVSRDIGFVSTIKRLMPDLHARFNSEMEKRIGILCLTEAPDDLLMWAHYACSHEGFAIEFDPEALFFHQRRTKKDELRHLRPVHYSNIRPSLTFDKADMKALLTKSEHWAYEREWRMMVDLSDASTVLNFGGKSFHLFAFPTSSIKSVILGSRMPKETRQEILSLIRGSADLEHITCYQASIDENFFRVNINPAEGPVQ
;
A
#
# COMPACT_ATOMS: atom_id res chain seq x y z
N MET A 1 -39.35 5.11 -7.43
CA MET A 1 -38.70 6.39 -7.07
C MET A 1 -37.27 6.27 -7.55
N GLN A 2 -36.90 7.11 -8.51
CA GLN A 2 -35.62 7.06 -9.20
C GLN A 2 -34.48 7.43 -8.25
N GLY A 3 -33.40 6.67 -8.33
CA GLY A 3 -32.18 6.88 -7.56
C GLY A 3 -31.61 8.27 -7.83
N LEU A 4 -31.26 8.95 -6.75
CA LEU A 4 -30.45 10.15 -6.79
C LEU A 4 -29.09 9.75 -7.37
N ASN A 5 -28.75 10.33 -8.52
CA ASN A 5 -27.40 10.28 -9.07
C ASN A 5 -26.47 10.96 -8.06
N GLU A 6 -25.65 10.16 -7.37
CA GLU A 6 -24.44 10.69 -6.75
C GLU A 6 -23.55 11.29 -7.86
N PRO A 7 -22.89 12.43 -7.61
CA PRO A 7 -22.05 13.06 -8.62
C PRO A 7 -20.91 12.11 -8.97
N ASP A 8 -20.62 12.04 -10.26
CA ASP A 8 -19.52 11.28 -10.86
C ASP A 8 -18.19 11.85 -10.30
N VAL A 9 -17.74 11.33 -9.16
CA VAL A 9 -16.46 11.72 -8.55
C VAL A 9 -15.37 11.13 -9.44
N ASP A 10 -14.55 11.99 -10.04
CA ASP A 10 -13.33 11.56 -10.73
C ASP A 10 -12.54 10.66 -9.77
N PRO A 11 -12.37 9.35 -10.08
CA PRO A 11 -11.74 8.40 -9.17
C PRO A 11 -10.26 8.71 -8.91
N THR A 12 -9.70 9.74 -9.57
CA THR A 12 -8.33 10.21 -9.35
C THR A 12 -8.21 11.34 -8.33
N CYS A 13 -9.30 12.02 -7.97
CA CYS A 13 -9.29 13.09 -6.99
C CYS A 13 -9.56 12.53 -5.58
N PRO A 14 -8.71 12.79 -4.58
CA PRO A 14 -8.97 12.32 -3.23
C PRO A 14 -10.27 12.93 -2.67
N PRO A 15 -10.97 12.20 -1.79
CA PRO A 15 -12.14 12.70 -1.08
C PRO A 15 -11.74 13.89 -0.21
N PRO A 16 -12.69 14.74 0.23
CA PRO A 16 -12.36 15.96 0.99
C PRO A 16 -11.76 15.67 2.38
N ARG A 17 -11.88 14.44 2.89
CA ARG A 17 -11.48 14.04 4.24
C ARG A 17 -10.95 12.63 4.23
N LEU A 18 -9.81 12.40 4.86
CA LEU A 18 -9.22 11.07 5.04
C LEU A 18 -8.75 10.88 6.47
N PHE A 19 -8.97 9.70 7.02
CA PHE A 19 -8.72 9.41 8.43
C PHE A 19 -7.67 8.31 8.62
N LYS A 20 -6.82 8.47 9.63
CA LYS A 20 -5.97 7.40 10.16
C LYS A 20 -6.42 7.03 11.56
N TYR A 21 -6.87 5.78 11.72
CA TYR A 21 -7.15 5.18 13.02
C TYR A 21 -5.86 4.74 13.71
N LEU A 22 -5.77 5.01 15.01
CA LEU A 22 -4.60 4.79 15.83
C LEU A 22 -4.98 4.21 17.20
N HIS A 23 -4.11 3.34 17.70
CA HIS A 23 -4.14 2.81 19.06
C HIS A 23 -3.97 3.93 20.10
N PRO A 24 -4.57 3.85 21.31
CA PRO A 24 -4.42 4.90 22.33
C PRO A 24 -2.96 5.22 22.68
N ASP A 25 -2.06 4.23 22.68
CA ASP A 25 -0.63 4.42 22.93
C ASP A 25 0.10 5.30 21.88
N ARG A 26 -0.58 5.63 20.76
CA ARG A 26 0.03 6.36 19.63
C ARG A 26 -0.15 7.88 19.70
N VAL A 27 -0.37 8.45 20.89
CA VAL A 27 -0.37 9.90 21.10
C VAL A 27 0.94 10.55 20.63
N ASP A 28 2.05 9.80 20.60
CA ASP A 28 3.35 10.22 20.06
C ASP A 28 3.28 10.77 18.62
N VAL A 29 2.33 10.32 17.81
CA VAL A 29 2.14 10.80 16.43
C VAL A 29 1.86 12.30 16.40
N LEU A 30 1.04 12.80 17.32
CA LEU A 30 0.72 14.22 17.44
C LEU A 30 1.90 15.04 17.99
N LYS A 31 2.71 14.44 18.89
CA LYS A 31 3.88 15.09 19.50
C LYS A 31 5.04 15.22 18.52
N THR A 32 5.25 14.20 17.70
CA THR A 32 6.45 14.06 16.88
C THR A 32 6.23 14.42 15.42
N GLY A 33 4.97 14.48 14.96
CA GLY A 33 4.66 14.63 13.54
C GLY A 33 5.22 13.48 12.71
N LYS A 34 5.23 12.26 13.25
CA LYS A 34 5.76 11.07 12.57
C LYS A 34 4.72 9.97 12.49
N ILE A 35 4.53 9.41 11.31
CA ILE A 35 3.56 8.35 11.06
C ILE A 35 4.23 7.13 10.43
N CYS A 36 3.75 5.94 10.79
CA CYS A 36 4.28 4.69 10.28
C CYS A 36 3.74 4.40 8.88
N PHE A 37 4.65 4.13 7.95
CA PHE A 37 4.33 3.45 6.68
C PHE A 37 4.65 1.97 6.87
N SER A 38 3.62 1.13 6.84
CA SER A 38 3.75 -0.30 7.09
C SER A 38 4.40 -1.01 5.91
N SER A 39 5.40 -1.85 6.20
CA SER A 39 5.87 -2.86 5.25
C SER A 39 4.76 -3.90 5.01
N PRO A 40 4.69 -4.54 3.83
CA PRO A 40 3.81 -5.68 3.56
C PRO A 40 3.83 -6.78 4.65
N THR A 41 4.96 -6.96 5.34
CA THR A 41 5.11 -7.93 6.44
C THR A 41 4.27 -7.61 7.69
N ASN A 42 3.84 -6.35 7.85
CA ASN A 42 3.13 -5.85 9.03
C ASN A 42 1.65 -5.61 8.77
N LEU A 43 1.12 -6.03 7.62
CA LEU A 43 -0.31 -5.90 7.29
C LEU A 43 -1.10 -7.08 7.86
N ASN A 44 -2.39 -6.84 8.13
CA ASN A 44 -3.29 -7.84 8.71
C ASN A 44 -3.73 -8.90 7.70
N ASP A 45 -3.80 -8.56 6.41
CA ASP A 45 -4.22 -9.46 5.34
C ASP A 45 -3.01 -10.22 4.75
N PRO A 46 -2.98 -11.57 4.82
CA PRO A 46 -1.88 -12.36 4.28
C PRO A 46 -1.77 -12.34 2.75
N PHE A 47 -2.80 -11.89 2.03
CA PHE A 47 -2.82 -11.80 0.55
C PHE A 47 -2.39 -10.44 0.02
N GLU A 48 -2.41 -9.41 0.87
CA GLU A 48 -2.18 -8.02 0.49
C GLU A 48 -0.72 -7.80 0.05
N LEU A 49 -0.55 -7.17 -1.13
CA LEU A 49 0.75 -6.87 -1.77
C LEU A 49 1.65 -8.07 -2.04
N LYS A 50 1.07 -9.27 -2.02
CA LYS A 50 1.74 -10.49 -2.44
C LYS A 50 1.06 -10.98 -3.70
N PRO A 51 1.04 -10.23 -4.82
CA PRO A 51 0.31 -10.64 -6.00
C PRO A 51 0.86 -11.97 -6.52
N PRO A 52 0.02 -12.83 -7.12
CA PRO A 52 0.53 -13.94 -7.91
C PRO A 52 1.40 -13.37 -9.03
N LEU A 53 2.70 -13.68 -9.09
CA LEU A 53 3.49 -13.26 -10.25
C LEU A 53 3.27 -14.25 -11.38
N ARG A 54 3.24 -13.72 -12.59
CA ARG A 54 3.22 -14.50 -13.82
C ARG A 54 4.31 -13.96 -14.73
N LEU A 55 5.05 -14.83 -15.39
CA LEU A 55 5.99 -14.38 -16.42
C LEU A 55 5.29 -13.79 -17.64
N TYR A 56 4.03 -14.21 -17.85
CA TYR A 56 3.25 -13.90 -19.02
C TYR A 56 1.75 -14.01 -18.70
N GLU A 57 0.93 -13.30 -19.46
CA GLU A 57 -0.53 -13.36 -19.33
C GLU A 57 -1.10 -14.67 -19.94
N SER A 58 -0.49 -15.14 -21.03
CA SER A 58 -0.85 -16.37 -21.76
C SER A 58 0.40 -17.05 -22.37
N GLU A 59 0.31 -18.32 -22.76
CA GLU A 59 1.43 -19.00 -23.47
C GLU A 59 1.84 -18.25 -24.74
N GLU A 60 0.89 -17.62 -25.42
CA GLU A 60 1.15 -16.82 -26.62
C GLU A 60 1.98 -15.56 -26.29
N SER A 61 1.62 -14.85 -25.22
CA SER A 61 2.40 -13.72 -24.70
C SER A 61 3.79 -14.15 -24.22
N MET A 62 3.92 -15.35 -23.62
CA MET A 62 5.23 -15.91 -23.26
C MET A 62 6.13 -16.02 -24.49
N TRP A 63 5.65 -16.67 -25.55
CA TRP A 63 6.44 -16.89 -26.76
C TRP A 63 6.77 -15.59 -27.47
N ALA A 64 5.84 -14.63 -27.51
CA ALA A 64 6.10 -13.29 -28.02
C ALA A 64 7.22 -12.58 -27.23
N THR A 65 7.22 -12.67 -25.90
CA THR A 65 8.29 -12.11 -25.06
C THR A 65 9.62 -12.82 -25.28
N VAL A 66 9.63 -14.15 -25.37
CA VAL A 66 10.85 -14.92 -25.69
C VAL A 66 11.38 -14.55 -27.06
N GLU A 67 10.52 -14.39 -28.07
CA GLU A 67 10.90 -13.97 -29.42
C GLU A 67 11.53 -12.56 -29.43
N ASN A 68 10.98 -11.63 -28.64
CA ASN A 68 11.56 -10.28 -28.49
C ASN A 68 12.93 -10.28 -27.80
N LEU A 69 13.14 -11.17 -26.83
CA LEU A 69 14.39 -11.28 -26.07
C LEU A 69 15.43 -12.18 -26.74
N LEU A 70 15.02 -12.95 -27.75
CA LEU A 70 15.84 -13.94 -28.41
C LEU A 70 17.18 -13.39 -28.92
N PRO A 71 17.26 -12.22 -29.57
CA PRO A 71 18.54 -11.68 -30.04
C PRO A 71 19.54 -11.45 -28.91
N GLN A 72 19.08 -10.91 -27.78
CA GLN A 72 19.94 -10.65 -26.62
C GLN A 72 20.37 -11.94 -25.94
N LEU A 73 19.44 -12.90 -25.77
CA LEU A 73 19.75 -14.21 -25.18
C LEU A 73 20.81 -14.97 -25.99
N ILE A 74 20.76 -14.89 -27.32
CA ILE A 74 21.77 -15.48 -28.21
C ILE A 74 23.12 -14.80 -28.00
N ALA A 75 23.15 -13.46 -28.00
CA ALA A 75 24.37 -12.69 -27.79
C ALA A 75 25.04 -13.02 -26.44
N ASP A 76 24.25 -13.06 -25.36
CA ASP A 76 24.74 -13.39 -24.02
C ASP A 76 25.26 -14.84 -23.95
N THR A 77 24.52 -15.79 -24.53
CA THR A 77 24.92 -17.21 -24.57
C THR A 77 26.22 -17.40 -25.34
N VAL A 78 26.38 -16.75 -26.50
CA VAL A 78 27.61 -16.80 -27.30
C VAL A 78 28.78 -16.15 -26.57
N ALA A 79 28.53 -15.06 -25.83
CA ALA A 79 29.55 -14.40 -25.02
C ALA A 79 30.04 -15.28 -23.85
N GLU A 80 29.15 -16.06 -23.24
CA GLU A 80 29.48 -16.99 -22.15
C GLU A 80 30.19 -18.27 -22.60
N LEU A 81 30.18 -18.59 -23.91
CA LEU A 81 30.89 -19.78 -24.41
C LEU A 81 32.41 -19.67 -24.15
N PRO A 82 33.05 -20.76 -23.72
CA PRO A 82 34.51 -20.84 -23.60
C PRO A 82 35.19 -20.39 -24.89
N HIS A 83 36.31 -19.66 -24.78
CA HIS A 83 36.96 -18.99 -25.92
C HIS A 83 37.31 -19.93 -27.10
N HIS A 84 37.52 -21.21 -26.80
CA HIS A 84 37.80 -22.26 -27.79
C HIS A 84 36.55 -22.81 -28.52
N GLN A 85 35.35 -22.43 -28.12
CA GLN A 85 34.07 -22.87 -28.70
C GLN A 85 33.36 -21.77 -29.48
N ARG A 86 33.72 -20.50 -29.25
CA ARG A 86 33.10 -19.32 -29.89
C ARG A 86 33.18 -19.30 -31.43
N HIS A 87 34.12 -20.02 -32.02
CA HIS A 87 34.30 -20.13 -33.48
C HIS A 87 33.63 -21.38 -34.07
N LEU A 88 33.09 -22.28 -33.24
CA LEU A 88 32.43 -23.50 -33.68
C LEU A 88 30.94 -23.31 -33.95
N VAL A 89 30.37 -22.17 -33.54
CA VAL A 89 28.95 -21.88 -33.68
C VAL A 89 28.76 -20.42 -34.07
N THR A 90 27.92 -20.17 -35.07
CA THR A 90 27.49 -18.81 -35.45
C THR A 90 26.22 -18.42 -34.70
N GLU A 91 26.01 -17.12 -34.47
CA GLU A 91 24.76 -16.61 -33.86
C GLU A 91 23.52 -17.12 -34.61
N ALA A 92 23.57 -17.17 -35.96
CA ALA A 92 22.50 -17.69 -36.80
C ALA A 92 22.21 -19.19 -36.56
N GLN A 93 23.24 -20.00 -36.26
CA GLN A 93 23.05 -21.40 -35.92
C GLN A 93 22.45 -21.58 -34.51
N VAL A 94 22.87 -20.76 -33.54
CA VAL A 94 22.24 -20.72 -32.20
C VAL A 94 20.78 -20.31 -32.33
N GLU A 95 20.49 -19.26 -33.09
CA GLU A 95 19.14 -18.77 -33.34
C GLU A 95 18.24 -19.86 -33.95
N ALA A 96 18.73 -20.55 -34.98
CA ALA A 96 17.98 -21.62 -35.65
C ALA A 96 17.63 -22.77 -34.68
N VAL A 97 18.56 -23.16 -33.80
CA VAL A 97 18.31 -24.20 -32.79
C VAL A 97 17.28 -23.74 -31.76
N VAL A 98 17.41 -22.52 -31.24
CA VAL A 98 16.46 -21.99 -30.25
C VAL A 98 15.07 -21.84 -30.86
N ARG A 99 14.96 -21.30 -32.09
CA ARG A 99 13.67 -21.19 -32.79
C ARG A 99 13.04 -22.55 -33.07
N ALA A 100 13.84 -23.56 -33.43
CA ALA A 100 13.34 -24.93 -33.62
C ALA A 100 12.78 -25.53 -32.32
N GLN A 101 13.40 -25.26 -31.17
CA GLN A 101 12.91 -25.66 -29.85
C GLN A 101 11.65 -24.89 -29.42
N MET A 102 11.52 -23.61 -29.80
CA MET A 102 10.30 -22.83 -29.56
C MET A 102 9.12 -23.40 -30.36
N VAL A 103 9.33 -23.72 -31.64
CA VAL A 103 8.29 -24.29 -32.53
C VAL A 103 7.85 -25.67 -32.08
N SER A 104 8.76 -26.48 -31.53
CA SER A 104 8.41 -27.79 -30.97
C SER A 104 7.66 -27.73 -29.64
N ARG A 105 7.43 -26.52 -29.09
CA ARG A 105 6.90 -26.30 -27.74
C ARG A 105 7.65 -27.13 -26.71
N ASP A 106 8.99 -27.15 -26.81
CA ASP A 106 9.82 -28.04 -26.02
C ASP A 106 9.49 -27.92 -24.51
N ILE A 107 8.96 -29.02 -23.97
CA ILE A 107 8.51 -29.17 -22.59
C ILE A 107 9.66 -28.85 -21.61
N GLY A 108 10.92 -29.03 -22.03
CA GLY A 108 12.13 -28.72 -21.25
C GLY A 108 12.26 -27.25 -20.85
N PHE A 109 11.97 -26.32 -21.76
CA PHE A 109 12.04 -24.88 -21.47
C PHE A 109 10.95 -24.45 -20.50
N VAL A 110 9.69 -24.83 -20.78
CA VAL A 110 8.53 -24.50 -19.93
C VAL A 110 8.67 -25.11 -18.53
N SER A 111 9.16 -26.35 -18.42
CA SER A 111 9.41 -27.00 -17.12
C SER A 111 10.54 -26.34 -16.33
N THR A 112 11.60 -25.89 -17.01
CA THR A 112 12.69 -25.11 -16.39
C THR A 112 12.17 -23.79 -15.84
N ILE A 113 11.38 -23.06 -16.62
CA ILE A 113 10.73 -21.82 -16.18
C ILE A 113 9.85 -22.08 -14.96
N LYS A 114 8.96 -23.10 -15.01
CA LYS A 114 8.09 -23.46 -13.88
C LYS A 114 8.88 -23.79 -12.60
N ARG A 115 10.07 -24.37 -12.72
CA ARG A 115 10.95 -24.68 -11.58
C ARG A 115 11.61 -23.45 -10.97
N LEU A 116 11.90 -22.42 -11.76
CA LEU A 116 12.51 -21.17 -11.30
C LEU A 116 11.50 -20.17 -10.70
N MET A 117 10.21 -20.31 -11.06
CA MET A 117 9.15 -19.39 -10.61
C MET A 117 9.05 -19.19 -9.10
N PRO A 118 9.08 -20.24 -8.25
CA PRO A 118 8.93 -20.06 -6.81
C PRO A 118 10.04 -19.20 -6.20
N ASP A 119 11.28 -19.39 -6.64
CA ASP A 119 12.43 -18.61 -6.14
C ASP A 119 12.35 -17.15 -6.61
N LEU A 120 11.92 -16.93 -7.86
CA LEU A 120 11.70 -15.60 -8.39
C LEU A 120 10.56 -14.87 -7.64
N HIS A 121 9.48 -15.59 -7.31
CA HIS A 121 8.40 -15.07 -6.46
C HIS A 121 8.91 -14.69 -5.08
N ALA A 122 9.68 -15.58 -4.43
CA ALA A 122 10.22 -15.35 -3.11
C ALA A 122 11.14 -14.12 -3.08
N ARG A 123 12.00 -13.97 -4.09
CA ARG A 123 12.87 -12.80 -4.23
C ARG A 123 12.07 -11.52 -4.45
N PHE A 124 11.10 -11.52 -5.37
CA PHE A 124 10.25 -10.36 -5.61
C PHE A 124 9.52 -9.91 -4.34
N ASN A 125 8.86 -10.84 -3.65
CA ASN A 125 8.15 -10.55 -2.41
C ASN A 125 9.11 -10.00 -1.35
N SER A 126 10.30 -10.59 -1.19
CA SER A 126 11.31 -10.12 -0.25
C SER A 126 11.76 -8.69 -0.54
N GLU A 127 11.91 -8.30 -1.80
CA GLU A 127 12.27 -6.93 -2.16
C GLU A 127 11.12 -5.95 -1.95
N MET A 128 9.88 -6.32 -2.27
CA MET A 128 8.71 -5.51 -1.95
C MET A 128 8.54 -5.30 -0.45
N GLU A 129 8.75 -6.35 0.35
CA GLU A 129 8.68 -6.31 1.81
C GLU A 129 9.70 -5.33 2.42
N LYS A 130 10.89 -5.22 1.81
CA LYS A 130 11.96 -4.31 2.26
C LYS A 130 11.82 -2.89 1.77
N ARG A 131 11.21 -2.69 0.59
CA ARG A 131 11.24 -1.40 -0.12
C ARG A 131 9.91 -0.67 -0.06
N ILE A 132 8.77 -1.36 -0.04
CA ILE A 132 7.47 -0.70 -0.13
C ILE A 132 6.92 -0.42 1.26
N GLY A 133 6.64 0.85 1.53
CA GLY A 133 5.93 1.31 2.73
C GLY A 133 4.57 1.86 2.37
N ILE A 134 3.56 1.57 3.19
CA ILE A 134 2.19 1.99 2.92
C ILE A 134 1.57 2.71 4.10
N LEU A 135 1.00 3.87 3.81
CA LEU A 135 0.07 4.56 4.68
C LEU A 135 -1.35 4.33 4.16
N CYS A 136 -2.12 3.52 4.88
CA CYS A 136 -3.56 3.35 4.66
C CYS A 136 -4.35 4.43 5.41
N LEU A 137 -5.26 5.10 4.70
CA LEU A 137 -6.23 6.07 5.20
C LEU A 137 -7.64 5.63 4.76
N THR A 138 -8.67 6.13 5.42
CA THR A 138 -10.06 5.78 5.13
C THR A 138 -10.92 7.03 4.95
N GLU A 139 -11.97 6.93 4.14
CA GLU A 139 -13.06 7.91 4.08
C GLU A 139 -14.02 7.83 5.27
N ALA A 140 -13.92 6.78 6.07
CA ALA A 140 -14.93 6.37 7.04
C ALA A 140 -14.55 6.77 8.48
N PRO A 141 -15.00 7.93 9.00
CA PRO A 141 -14.71 8.30 10.39
C PRO A 141 -15.63 7.63 11.42
N ASP A 142 -16.74 7.04 10.97
CA ASP A 142 -17.83 6.51 11.77
C ASP A 142 -18.09 5.01 11.56
N ASP A 143 -17.26 4.33 10.76
CA ASP A 143 -17.41 2.91 10.49
C ASP A 143 -17.09 2.07 11.74
N LEU A 144 -18.05 1.22 12.11
CA LEU A 144 -17.99 0.40 13.31
C LEU A 144 -16.80 -0.56 13.29
N LEU A 145 -16.51 -1.20 12.16
CA LEU A 145 -15.43 -2.17 12.03
C LEU A 145 -14.07 -1.47 12.06
N MET A 146 -13.96 -0.27 11.48
CA MET A 146 -12.76 0.55 11.58
C MET A 146 -12.41 0.88 13.03
N TRP A 147 -13.38 1.34 13.82
CA TRP A 147 -13.19 1.62 15.24
C TRP A 147 -12.83 0.35 16.05
N ALA A 148 -13.47 -0.78 15.75
CA ALA A 148 -13.22 -2.05 16.42
C ALA A 148 -11.78 -2.57 16.16
N HIS A 149 -11.35 -2.59 14.89
CA HIS A 149 -10.09 -3.20 14.48
C HIS A 149 -8.87 -2.28 14.62
N TYR A 150 -9.02 -0.99 14.30
CA TYR A 150 -7.87 -0.09 14.12
C TYR A 150 -7.74 0.98 15.21
N ALA A 151 -8.75 1.16 16.05
CA ALA A 151 -8.70 2.04 17.22
C ALA A 151 -8.91 1.28 18.54
N CYS A 152 -8.32 0.09 18.65
CA CYS A 152 -8.29 -0.72 19.87
C CYS A 152 -9.67 -0.86 20.53
N SER A 153 -10.64 -1.44 19.81
CA SER A 153 -12.02 -1.60 20.32
C SER A 153 -12.66 -0.29 20.83
N HIS A 154 -12.50 0.79 20.07
CA HIS A 154 -12.96 2.15 20.39
C HIS A 154 -12.21 2.89 21.52
N GLU A 155 -11.08 2.39 22.02
CA GLU A 155 -10.26 3.07 23.03
C GLU A 155 -9.26 4.06 22.42
N GLY A 156 -8.95 3.90 21.13
CA GLY A 156 -8.03 4.73 20.37
C GLY A 156 -8.65 6.01 19.82
N PHE A 157 -8.05 6.53 18.75
CA PHE A 157 -8.48 7.78 18.12
C PHE A 157 -8.26 7.74 16.60
N ALA A 158 -8.89 8.66 15.89
CA ALA A 158 -8.68 8.87 14.47
C ALA A 158 -8.14 10.29 14.22
N ILE A 159 -7.12 10.41 13.37
CA ILE A 159 -6.61 11.69 12.88
C ILE A 159 -7.21 11.95 11.51
N GLU A 160 -7.83 13.11 11.31
CA GLU A 160 -8.25 13.60 10.00
C GLU A 160 -7.11 14.38 9.34
N PHE A 161 -6.73 13.92 8.15
CA PHE A 161 -5.76 14.59 7.29
C PHE A 161 -6.46 15.41 6.20
N ASP A 162 -5.83 16.52 5.84
CA ASP A 162 -6.11 17.29 4.63
C ASP A 162 -5.51 16.57 3.42
N PRO A 163 -6.31 16.00 2.52
CA PRO A 163 -5.80 15.24 1.38
C PRO A 163 -5.06 16.11 0.36
N GLU A 164 -5.27 17.43 0.39
CA GLU A 164 -4.60 18.43 -0.45
C GLU A 164 -3.28 18.93 0.16
N ALA A 165 -2.91 18.48 1.38
CA ALA A 165 -1.64 18.86 1.98
C ALA A 165 -0.46 18.39 1.12
N LEU A 166 0.59 19.22 1.01
CA LEU A 166 1.80 18.90 0.24
C LEU A 166 2.43 17.55 0.62
N PHE A 167 2.20 17.09 1.85
CA PHE A 167 2.59 15.75 2.30
C PHE A 167 2.05 14.62 1.40
N PHE A 168 0.91 14.78 0.76
CA PHE A 168 0.31 13.80 -0.15
C PHE A 168 0.63 14.06 -1.63
N HIS A 169 1.42 15.09 -1.95
CA HIS A 169 1.78 15.47 -3.33
C HIS A 169 3.30 15.48 -3.54
N GLN A 170 3.96 14.37 -3.22
CA GLN A 170 5.42 14.24 -3.19
C GLN A 170 5.99 13.43 -4.37
N ARG A 171 5.24 13.30 -5.48
CA ARG A 171 5.70 12.61 -6.69
C ARG A 171 7.03 13.22 -7.17
N ARG A 172 8.05 12.37 -7.40
CA ARG A 172 9.36 12.79 -7.91
C ARG A 172 9.36 13.05 -9.41
N THR A 173 8.47 12.38 -10.14
CA THR A 173 8.32 12.53 -11.60
C THR A 173 6.84 12.44 -12.00
N LYS A 174 6.52 12.81 -13.25
CA LYS A 174 5.16 12.66 -13.79
C LYS A 174 4.67 11.21 -13.87
N LYS A 175 5.59 10.24 -13.90
CA LYS A 175 5.31 8.80 -13.92
C LYS A 175 5.56 8.14 -12.56
N ASP A 176 5.76 8.94 -11.50
CA ASP A 176 5.95 8.39 -10.16
C ASP A 176 4.62 7.84 -9.65
N GLU A 177 4.60 6.51 -9.51
CA GLU A 177 3.47 5.76 -8.97
C GLU A 177 3.47 5.71 -7.43
N LEU A 178 4.52 6.25 -6.80
CA LEU A 178 4.66 6.41 -5.35
C LEU A 178 4.40 7.87 -4.93
N ARG A 179 4.36 8.09 -3.61
CA ARG A 179 4.34 9.40 -2.96
C ARG A 179 3.11 10.27 -3.26
N HIS A 180 1.98 9.62 -3.50
CA HIS A 180 0.68 10.28 -3.59
C HIS A 180 -0.46 9.34 -3.19
N LEU A 181 -1.61 9.92 -2.89
CA LEU A 181 -2.83 9.19 -2.53
C LEU A 181 -3.45 8.50 -3.75
N ARG A 182 -3.90 7.27 -3.55
CA ARG A 182 -4.59 6.46 -4.56
C ARG A 182 -5.71 5.65 -3.93
N PRO A 183 -6.85 5.50 -4.63
CA PRO A 183 -7.92 4.65 -4.14
C PRO A 183 -7.52 3.18 -4.24
N VAL A 184 -7.99 2.41 -3.27
CA VAL A 184 -7.90 0.95 -3.30
C VAL A 184 -9.10 0.39 -4.06
N HIS A 185 -8.82 -0.55 -4.96
CA HIS A 185 -9.82 -1.30 -5.69
C HIS A 185 -10.12 -2.59 -4.94
N TYR A 186 -11.39 -2.92 -4.80
CA TYR A 186 -11.79 -4.14 -4.11
C TYR A 186 -12.20 -5.21 -5.12
N SER A 187 -11.67 -6.42 -4.96
CA SER A 187 -11.93 -7.54 -5.87
C SER A 187 -11.76 -8.88 -5.16
N ASN A 188 -12.64 -9.84 -5.46
CA ASN A 188 -12.45 -11.25 -5.05
C ASN A 188 -11.41 -12.00 -5.90
N ILE A 189 -10.95 -11.42 -7.00
CA ILE A 189 -9.89 -11.96 -7.86
C ILE A 189 -8.60 -11.18 -7.61
N ARG A 190 -7.54 -11.90 -7.22
CA ARG A 190 -6.20 -11.32 -7.05
C ARG A 190 -5.61 -10.98 -8.42
N PRO A 191 -5.28 -9.71 -8.71
CA PRO A 191 -4.57 -9.36 -9.93
C PRO A 191 -3.16 -9.97 -9.91
N SER A 192 -2.74 -10.53 -11.04
CA SER A 192 -1.36 -10.97 -11.22
C SER A 192 -0.47 -9.81 -11.62
N LEU A 193 0.77 -9.81 -11.16
CA LEU A 193 1.80 -8.93 -11.68
C LEU A 193 2.59 -9.67 -12.78
N THR A 194 2.76 -9.03 -13.92
CA THR A 194 3.57 -9.55 -15.03
C THR A 194 4.89 -8.80 -15.15
N PHE A 195 5.95 -9.48 -15.57
CA PHE A 195 7.30 -8.88 -15.62
C PHE A 195 7.45 -7.80 -16.70
N ASP A 196 6.58 -7.81 -17.71
CA ASP A 196 6.57 -6.87 -18.83
C ASP A 196 5.79 -5.58 -18.54
N LYS A 197 4.97 -5.55 -17.48
CA LYS A 197 4.14 -4.39 -17.12
C LYS A 197 4.27 -4.11 -15.63
N ALA A 198 4.80 -2.93 -15.31
CA ALA A 198 4.73 -2.37 -13.96
C ALA A 198 3.28 -1.89 -13.67
N ASP A 199 2.34 -2.83 -13.58
CA ASP A 199 0.95 -2.51 -13.27
C ASP A 199 0.76 -2.39 -11.76
N MET A 200 0.53 -1.16 -11.31
CA MET A 200 0.26 -0.84 -9.91
C MET A 200 -1.07 -1.39 -9.42
N LYS A 201 -1.97 -1.84 -10.31
CA LYS A 201 -3.23 -2.48 -9.96
C LYS A 201 -3.05 -3.61 -8.95
N ALA A 202 -1.97 -4.37 -9.09
CA ALA A 202 -1.62 -5.45 -8.18
C ALA A 202 -1.35 -4.98 -6.73
N LEU A 203 -0.83 -3.76 -6.57
CA LEU A 203 -0.52 -3.17 -5.27
C LEU A 203 -1.67 -2.33 -4.70
N LEU A 204 -2.69 -2.07 -5.51
CA LEU A 204 -3.86 -1.26 -5.18
C LEU A 204 -5.15 -2.05 -5.16
N THR A 205 -5.06 -3.38 -5.25
CA THR A 205 -6.23 -4.24 -5.14
C THR A 205 -6.22 -4.97 -3.80
N LYS A 206 -7.35 -4.94 -3.11
CA LYS A 206 -7.59 -5.62 -1.84
C LYS A 206 -8.83 -6.51 -1.95
N SER A 207 -8.97 -7.48 -1.06
CA SER A 207 -10.17 -8.34 -1.05
C SER A 207 -11.43 -7.53 -0.72
N GLU A 208 -12.57 -7.86 -1.35
CA GLU A 208 -13.88 -7.23 -1.05
C GLU A 208 -14.31 -7.39 0.40
N HIS A 209 -13.77 -8.36 1.14
CA HIS A 209 -13.98 -8.48 2.58
C HIS A 209 -13.54 -7.24 3.38
N TRP A 210 -12.62 -6.44 2.83
CA TRP A 210 -12.12 -5.19 3.42
C TRP A 210 -12.73 -3.94 2.78
N ALA A 211 -13.76 -4.07 1.93
CA ALA A 211 -14.35 -2.94 1.21
C ALA A 211 -14.94 -1.86 2.15
N TYR A 212 -15.33 -2.24 3.37
CA TYR A 212 -15.79 -1.29 4.39
C TYR A 212 -14.72 -0.25 4.78
N GLU A 213 -13.44 -0.56 4.57
CA GLU A 213 -12.35 0.36 4.87
C GLU A 213 -12.33 1.59 3.97
N ARG A 214 -12.98 1.57 2.79
CA ARG A 214 -13.01 2.69 1.83
C ARG A 214 -11.63 3.37 1.71
N GLU A 215 -10.64 2.53 1.43
CA GLU A 215 -9.23 2.85 1.68
C GLU A 215 -8.65 3.71 0.56
N TRP A 216 -7.95 4.75 0.97
CA TRP A 216 -6.97 5.46 0.16
C TRP A 216 -5.59 5.20 0.72
N ARG A 217 -4.60 4.95 -0.15
CA ARG A 217 -3.25 4.68 0.30
C ARG A 217 -2.20 5.51 -0.40
N MET A 218 -1.12 5.78 0.32
CA MET A 218 0.10 6.35 -0.22
C MET A 218 1.23 5.33 -0.03
N MET A 219 1.93 5.03 -1.13
CA MET A 219 3.11 4.15 -1.13
C MET A 219 4.41 4.96 -1.18
N VAL A 220 5.46 4.48 -0.52
CA VAL A 220 6.78 5.12 -0.51
C VAL A 220 7.90 4.06 -0.58
N ASP A 221 9.13 4.51 -0.86
CA ASP A 221 10.31 3.68 -0.59
C ASP A 221 10.65 3.77 0.90
N LEU A 222 10.69 2.64 1.60
CA LEU A 222 11.03 2.56 3.03
C LEU A 222 12.43 3.07 3.34
N SER A 223 13.35 3.10 2.36
CA SER A 223 14.67 3.69 2.55
C SER A 223 14.63 5.20 2.81
N ASP A 224 13.53 5.87 2.44
CA ASP A 224 13.34 7.31 2.69
C ASP A 224 12.82 7.61 4.12
N ALA A 225 12.62 6.59 4.96
CA ALA A 225 12.06 6.79 6.30
C ALA A 225 12.94 7.72 7.15
N SER A 226 12.30 8.67 7.83
CA SER A 226 12.99 9.62 8.72
C SER A 226 13.47 8.94 10.00
N THR A 227 12.83 7.86 10.43
CA THR A 227 13.20 7.10 11.63
C THR A 227 12.80 5.64 11.45
N VAL A 228 13.67 4.70 11.83
CA VAL A 228 13.37 3.27 11.82
C VAL A 228 13.46 2.75 13.25
N LEU A 229 12.37 2.16 13.74
CA LEU A 229 12.28 1.53 15.05
C LEU A 229 12.28 0.02 14.89
N ASN A 230 13.01 -0.70 15.75
CA ASN A 230 13.03 -2.16 15.76
C ASN A 230 12.45 -2.66 17.08
N PHE A 231 11.37 -3.43 17.01
CA PHE A 231 10.70 -3.98 18.18
C PHE A 231 10.10 -5.35 17.88
N GLY A 232 10.33 -6.33 18.76
CA GLY A 232 9.78 -7.68 18.60
C GLY A 232 10.19 -8.39 17.30
N GLY A 233 11.40 -8.11 16.79
CA GLY A 233 11.88 -8.65 15.51
C GLY A 233 11.25 -8.02 14.26
N LYS A 234 10.45 -6.96 14.43
CA LYS A 234 9.83 -6.19 13.34
C LYS A 234 10.43 -4.80 13.25
N SER A 235 10.49 -4.26 12.04
CA SER A 235 10.91 -2.88 11.76
C SER A 235 9.71 -2.01 11.43
N PHE A 236 9.67 -0.81 12.02
CA PHE A 236 8.63 0.20 11.83
C PHE A 236 9.28 1.46 11.26
N HIS A 237 8.81 1.87 10.09
CA HIS A 237 9.41 2.96 9.32
C HIS A 237 8.52 4.19 9.45
N LEU A 238 9.04 5.20 10.14
CA LEU A 238 8.33 6.44 10.44
C LEU A 238 8.76 7.54 9.48
N PHE A 239 7.77 8.22 8.92
CA PHE A 239 7.93 9.36 8.03
C PHE A 239 7.43 10.62 8.72
N ALA A 240 8.21 11.69 8.65
CA ALA A 240 7.79 13.00 9.13
C ALA A 240 6.67 13.56 8.22
N PHE A 241 5.69 14.19 8.84
CA PHE A 241 4.64 14.94 8.18
C PHE A 241 4.41 16.26 8.94
N PRO A 242 4.04 17.35 8.26
CA PRO A 242 3.75 18.60 8.94
C PRO A 242 2.39 18.49 9.66
N THR A 243 2.35 18.83 10.95
CA THR A 243 1.12 18.77 11.78
C THR A 243 0.01 19.68 11.25
N SER A 244 0.35 20.70 10.45
CA SER A 244 -0.61 21.51 9.68
C SER A 244 -1.44 20.71 8.67
N SER A 245 -1.00 19.49 8.32
CA SER A 245 -1.79 18.55 7.49
C SER A 245 -2.94 17.91 8.26
N ILE A 246 -2.96 18.02 9.60
CA ILE A 246 -4.06 17.51 10.42
C ILE A 246 -5.14 18.58 10.53
N LYS A 247 -6.40 18.20 10.29
CA LYS A 247 -7.57 19.08 10.48
C LYS A 247 -8.29 18.81 11.79
N SER A 248 -8.43 17.54 12.16
CA SER A 248 -9.15 17.16 13.35
C SER A 248 -8.65 15.86 13.97
N VAL A 249 -9.02 15.64 15.23
CA VAL A 249 -8.83 14.38 15.95
C VAL A 249 -10.17 13.95 16.52
N ILE A 250 -10.56 12.70 16.28
CA ILE A 250 -11.76 12.07 16.84
C ILE A 250 -11.31 11.11 17.93
N LEU A 251 -11.74 11.35 19.16
CA LEU A 251 -11.47 10.51 20.32
C LEU A 251 -12.46 9.34 20.34
N GLY A 252 -11.99 8.12 20.61
CA GLY A 252 -12.84 6.92 20.67
C GLY A 252 -13.85 6.93 21.82
N SER A 253 -14.98 6.25 21.62
CA SER A 253 -16.09 6.23 22.58
C SER A 253 -15.78 5.53 23.90
N ARG A 254 -14.74 4.70 23.92
CA ARG A 254 -14.24 3.99 25.11
C ARG A 254 -12.89 4.51 25.59
N MET A 255 -12.42 5.62 25.04
CA MET A 255 -11.10 6.16 25.37
C MET A 255 -10.95 6.38 26.88
N PRO A 256 -9.86 5.87 27.52
CA PRO A 256 -9.56 6.13 28.92
C PRO A 256 -9.48 7.64 29.20
N LYS A 257 -9.95 8.06 30.38
CA LYS A 257 -10.02 9.49 30.76
C LYS A 257 -8.64 10.15 30.73
N GLU A 258 -7.62 9.42 31.14
CA GLU A 258 -6.23 9.86 31.21
C GLU A 258 -5.69 10.14 29.80
N THR A 259 -5.86 9.19 28.86
CA THR A 259 -5.47 9.35 27.45
C THR A 259 -6.25 10.48 26.78
N ARG A 260 -7.55 10.59 27.06
CA ARG A 260 -8.38 11.71 26.58
C ARG A 260 -7.81 13.05 27.05
N GLN A 261 -7.49 13.18 28.34
CA GLN A 261 -6.92 14.40 28.89
C GLN A 261 -5.53 14.68 28.31
N GLU A 262 -4.71 13.66 28.08
CA GLU A 262 -3.39 13.80 27.45
C GLU A 262 -3.51 14.40 26.05
N ILE A 263 -4.35 13.83 25.18
CA ILE A 263 -4.55 14.31 23.80
C ILE A 263 -5.09 15.75 23.80
N LEU A 264 -6.11 16.04 24.60
CA LEU A 264 -6.70 17.37 24.66
C LEU A 264 -5.71 18.42 25.19
N SER A 265 -4.91 18.07 26.19
CA SER A 265 -3.88 18.96 26.76
C SER A 265 -2.75 19.20 25.78
N LEU A 266 -2.35 18.16 25.03
CA LEU A 266 -1.33 18.28 23.99
C LEU A 266 -1.77 19.25 22.88
N ILE A 267 -2.98 19.07 22.36
CA ILE A 267 -3.52 19.90 21.26
C ILE A 267 -3.70 21.35 21.71
N ARG A 268 -4.26 21.58 22.90
CA ARG A 268 -4.51 22.94 23.43
C ARG A 268 -3.25 23.63 23.94
N GLY A 269 -2.24 22.86 24.34
CA GLY A 269 -1.00 23.37 24.92
C GLY A 269 0.11 23.65 23.91
N SER A 270 -0.09 23.32 22.63
CA SER A 270 0.94 23.43 21.59
C SER A 270 0.46 24.36 20.47
N ALA A 271 1.21 25.44 20.21
CA ALA A 271 0.87 26.40 19.15
C ALA A 271 0.77 25.73 17.76
N ASP A 272 1.60 24.73 17.49
CA ASP A 272 1.60 23.99 16.21
C ASP A 272 0.42 23.02 16.05
N LEU A 273 -0.44 22.88 17.07
CA LEU A 273 -1.59 21.99 17.08
C LEU A 273 -2.91 22.73 17.37
N GLU A 274 -2.88 24.02 17.69
CA GLU A 274 -4.07 24.77 18.12
C GLU A 274 -5.16 24.86 17.05
N HIS A 275 -4.79 24.68 15.78
CA HIS A 275 -5.70 24.63 14.63
C HIS A 275 -6.50 23.33 14.55
N ILE A 276 -6.11 22.28 15.28
CA ILE A 276 -6.73 20.95 15.22
C ILE A 276 -8.02 20.94 16.04
N THR A 277 -9.14 20.68 15.36
CA THR A 277 -10.42 20.52 16.04
C THR A 277 -10.55 19.14 16.70
N CYS A 278 -11.10 19.08 17.91
CA CYS A 278 -11.31 17.80 18.61
C CYS A 278 -12.78 17.39 18.59
N TYR A 279 -13.02 16.11 18.30
CA TYR A 279 -14.33 15.45 18.34
C TYR A 279 -14.30 14.25 19.28
N GLN A 280 -15.47 13.78 19.68
CA GLN A 280 -15.69 12.60 20.51
C GLN A 280 -16.67 11.67 19.81
N ALA A 281 -16.24 10.44 19.58
CA ALA A 281 -17.10 9.35 19.16
C ALA A 281 -18.00 8.92 20.31
N SER A 282 -19.24 8.57 20.00
CA SER A 282 -20.24 8.04 20.93
C SER A 282 -21.08 6.96 20.22
N ILE A 283 -21.61 6.02 21.00
CA ILE A 283 -22.48 4.96 20.44
C ILE A 283 -23.90 5.50 20.39
N ASP A 284 -24.57 5.32 19.25
CA ASP A 284 -25.97 5.67 19.11
C ASP A 284 -26.85 4.71 19.94
N GLU A 285 -27.87 5.25 20.62
CA GLU A 285 -28.74 4.45 21.50
C GLU A 285 -29.69 3.52 20.72
N ASN A 286 -30.02 3.87 19.47
CA ASN A 286 -31.08 3.21 18.71
C ASN A 286 -30.56 2.52 17.44
N PHE A 287 -29.43 2.97 16.89
CA PHE A 287 -28.89 2.48 15.63
C PHE A 287 -27.46 1.91 15.80
N PHE A 288 -27.09 0.95 14.96
CA PHE A 288 -25.71 0.43 14.91
C PHE A 288 -24.77 1.39 14.18
N ARG A 289 -24.52 2.56 14.79
CA ARG A 289 -23.62 3.59 14.23
C ARG A 289 -22.84 4.32 15.32
N VAL A 290 -21.73 4.91 14.90
CA VAL A 290 -20.90 5.79 15.73
C VAL A 290 -21.26 7.24 15.42
N ASN A 291 -21.66 8.01 16.43
CA ASN A 291 -21.92 9.44 16.30
C ASN A 291 -20.63 10.22 16.63
N ILE A 292 -20.32 11.24 15.83
CA ILE A 292 -19.14 12.10 16.02
C ILE A 292 -19.61 13.49 16.42
N ASN A 293 -19.33 13.88 17.66
CA ASN A 293 -19.77 15.15 18.24
C ASN A 293 -18.56 16.02 18.58
N PRO A 294 -18.68 17.36 18.64
CA PRO A 294 -17.62 18.21 19.18
C PRO A 294 -17.16 17.71 20.54
N ALA A 295 -15.84 17.63 20.77
CA ALA A 295 -15.32 17.25 22.08
C ALA A 295 -15.57 18.41 23.04
N GLU A 296 -16.61 18.30 23.87
CA GLU A 296 -16.87 19.28 24.92
C GLU A 296 -15.66 19.39 25.87
N GLY A 297 -15.50 20.59 26.46
CA GLY A 297 -14.50 20.89 27.48
C GLY A 297 -14.52 19.88 28.64
N PRO A 298 -13.51 19.87 29.53
CA PRO A 298 -13.41 18.85 30.56
C PRO A 298 -14.73 18.69 31.32
N VAL A 299 -15.25 17.46 31.37
CA VAL A 299 -16.33 17.10 32.28
C VAL A 299 -15.77 17.37 33.68
N GLN A 300 -16.31 18.40 34.33
CA GLN A 300 -15.95 18.79 35.69
C GLN A 300 -16.14 17.62 36.67
#